data_AF-A0A947T219-F1
#
_entry.id   AF-A0A947T219-F1
#
_cell.length_a   1.000
_cell.length_b   1.000
_cell.length_c   1.000
_cell.angle_alpha   90.00
_cell.angle_beta   90.00
_cell.angle_gamma   90.00
#
_symmetry.space_group_name_H-M   'P 1'
#
loop_
_entity.id
_entity.type
_entity.pdbx_description
1 polymer ?
#
loop_
_entity_poly.entity_id
_entity_poly.type
_entity_poly.pdbx_seq_one_letter_code
_entity_poly.pdbx_strand_id
1 'polypeptide(L)'
;MGSHPPRNLIAAALGLALSVAACGGGAAETTTTTTTPPETTTTTTLPEEAVFVVAAQGDDNPVVRAAQFLLVCNGYEQTVVDGLDETLVPDGQYGAITATVVDRVQRDLGLPRDGTTITAMLYERLASTCENTRSFYLSDTVFSLDAGGYASADLPDSWTFSGQPGQRVTLTPQQPPLQMGLYAPDGSEMMAVADTEGFTVAITTAGSHTVKVNSAEPMTYQVTISLPPHFSALLLQSTGLDLADFGDSPTRTIAIVSAILGEPTADTDWTEAGGGCVRWRRVEWGESELWLEFTDSATDALEAPTFNAAGVEHFAAWQINLTADGEQTLPALATPSGLHVGDSAAEATAIYDDRVAIDGTTVSIADGVIIGELDEADGTIVWLRSGATLCTEPDPQEDEGT
;
A
#
# COMPACT_ATOMS: atom_id res chain seq x y z
N MET A 1 -24.96 -17.40 -54.16
CA MET A 1 -23.65 -17.46 -54.84
C MET A 1 -22.68 -16.64 -54.02
N GLY A 2 -21.57 -17.09 -53.48
CA GLY A 2 -20.96 -18.40 -53.29
C GLY A 2 -20.00 -18.21 -52.10
N SER A 3 -19.93 -19.16 -51.17
CA SER A 3 -18.79 -20.09 -51.07
C SER A 3 -17.43 -19.39 -50.86
N HIS A 4 -16.85 -19.51 -49.66
CA HIS A 4 -15.64 -20.30 -49.40
C HIS A 4 -15.35 -20.38 -47.87
N PRO A 5 -15.11 -21.60 -47.34
CA PRO A 5 -14.43 -21.89 -46.06
C PRO A 5 -12.93 -22.22 -46.38
N PRO A 6 -12.11 -22.96 -45.58
CA PRO A 6 -12.17 -23.43 -44.18
C PRO A 6 -10.85 -23.26 -43.35
N ARG A 7 -10.97 -23.53 -42.03
CA ARG A 7 -10.09 -24.32 -41.11
C ARG A 7 -8.58 -24.42 -41.35
N ASN A 8 -7.80 -24.23 -40.27
CA ASN A 8 -6.63 -25.08 -39.98
C ASN A 8 -6.64 -25.57 -38.53
N LEU A 9 -6.70 -26.90 -38.40
CA LEU A 9 -6.30 -27.71 -37.25
C LEU A 9 -4.78 -27.84 -37.25
N ILE A 10 -4.14 -27.77 -36.08
CA ILE A 10 -2.91 -28.54 -35.83
C ILE A 10 -3.09 -29.27 -34.50
N ALA A 11 -2.85 -30.58 -34.57
CA ALA A 11 -2.96 -31.56 -33.51
C ALA A 11 -1.57 -31.98 -33.00
N ALA A 12 -1.56 -32.40 -31.74
CA ALA A 12 -0.82 -33.51 -31.14
C ALA A 12 0.73 -33.52 -31.11
N ALA A 13 1.28 -33.79 -29.93
CA ALA A 13 2.19 -34.92 -29.70
C ALA A 13 2.28 -35.30 -28.21
N LEU A 14 1.88 -36.54 -27.91
CA LEU A 14 2.28 -37.31 -26.72
C LEU A 14 3.76 -37.66 -26.77
N GLY A 15 4.43 -37.74 -25.62
CA GLY A 15 5.76 -38.32 -25.48
C GLY A 15 5.94 -39.00 -24.11
N LEU A 16 5.59 -40.28 -24.04
CA LEU A 16 5.85 -41.20 -22.94
C LEU A 16 7.20 -41.88 -23.16
N ALA A 17 8.04 -42.01 -22.14
CA ALA A 17 9.20 -42.93 -22.19
C ALA A 17 9.47 -43.56 -20.81
N LEU A 18 9.03 -44.81 -20.68
CA LEU A 18 9.50 -45.79 -19.69
C LEU A 18 10.73 -46.50 -20.26
N SER A 19 11.74 -46.76 -19.43
CA SER A 19 12.86 -47.65 -19.76
C SER A 19 13.10 -48.62 -18.62
N VAL A 20 13.05 -49.93 -18.93
CA VAL A 20 13.38 -51.08 -18.08
C VAL A 20 14.61 -51.78 -18.66
N ALA A 21 15.58 -52.16 -17.82
CA ALA A 21 16.51 -53.31 -17.99
C ALA A 21 17.34 -53.41 -16.69
N ALA A 22 17.40 -54.47 -15.87
CA ALA A 22 17.54 -55.94 -16.02
C ALA A 22 19.01 -56.45 -16.12
N CYS A 23 19.32 -57.42 -15.23
CA CYS A 23 20.51 -58.30 -15.11
C CYS A 23 21.85 -57.63 -14.72
N GLY A 24 22.70 -58.20 -13.85
CA GLY A 24 22.82 -59.53 -13.26
C GLY A 24 24.31 -59.85 -13.11
N GLY A 25 24.76 -60.43 -11.98
CA GLY A 25 26.15 -60.89 -11.83
C GLY A 25 26.54 -61.21 -10.39
N GLY A 26 26.60 -62.49 -10.06
CA GLY A 26 27.05 -62.98 -8.76
C GLY A 26 28.57 -62.99 -8.61
N ALA A 27 29.05 -62.80 -7.38
CA ALA A 27 30.40 -63.14 -6.96
C ALA A 27 30.47 -63.43 -5.45
N ALA A 28 31.00 -64.61 -5.14
CA ALA A 28 31.73 -65.06 -3.96
C ALA A 28 31.21 -64.74 -2.53
N GLU A 29 30.94 -65.82 -1.81
CA GLU A 29 30.77 -65.86 -0.35
C GLU A 29 31.98 -65.24 0.36
N THR A 30 31.73 -64.18 1.13
CA THR A 30 32.67 -63.64 2.11
C THR A 30 32.07 -63.86 3.49
N THR A 31 32.66 -64.76 4.28
CA THR A 31 32.29 -64.94 5.69
C THR A 31 32.84 -63.77 6.50
N THR A 32 31.98 -62.78 6.80
CA THR A 32 32.30 -61.71 7.73
C THR A 32 31.73 -62.05 9.10
N THR A 33 32.59 -62.29 10.08
CA THR A 33 32.21 -62.45 11.48
C THR A 33 31.90 -61.07 12.06
N THR A 34 30.62 -60.68 12.06
CA THR A 34 30.16 -59.45 12.74
C THR A 34 29.94 -59.77 14.22
N THR A 35 30.81 -59.25 15.07
CA THR A 35 30.60 -59.23 16.53
C THR A 35 29.61 -58.11 16.83
N THR A 36 28.36 -58.44 17.13
CA THR A 36 27.33 -57.48 17.54
C THR A 36 27.72 -56.87 18.90
N PRO A 37 28.03 -55.56 18.99
CA PRO A 37 28.13 -54.89 20.27
C PRO A 37 26.74 -54.83 20.94
N PRO A 38 26.65 -54.79 22.28
CA PRO A 38 25.37 -54.74 22.97
C PRO A 38 24.54 -53.55 22.47
N GLU A 39 23.27 -53.82 22.14
CA GLU A 39 22.28 -52.78 21.82
C GLU A 39 22.08 -51.91 23.07
N THR A 40 22.73 -50.76 23.10
CA THR A 40 22.35 -49.68 23.99
C THR A 40 21.07 -49.08 23.41
N THR A 41 19.93 -49.35 24.05
CA THR A 41 18.68 -48.64 23.76
C THR A 41 18.84 -47.21 24.28
N THR A 42 19.38 -46.33 23.44
CA THR A 42 19.32 -44.89 23.70
C THR A 42 17.89 -44.45 23.38
N THR A 43 17.06 -44.32 24.41
CA THR A 43 15.82 -43.55 24.30
C THR A 43 16.22 -42.09 24.10
N THR A 44 16.37 -41.68 22.85
CA THR A 44 16.38 -40.26 22.50
C THR A 44 14.96 -39.77 22.73
N THR A 45 14.71 -39.15 23.88
CA THR A 45 13.59 -38.22 24.01
C THR A 45 13.76 -37.19 22.90
N LEU A 46 12.85 -37.20 21.92
CA LEU A 46 12.74 -36.13 20.94
C LEU A 46 12.73 -34.81 21.73
N PRO A 47 13.49 -33.78 21.32
CA PRO A 47 13.33 -32.46 21.93
C PRO A 47 11.84 -32.12 21.91
N GLU A 48 11.35 -31.62 23.04
CA GLU A 48 10.00 -31.09 23.20
C GLU A 48 9.69 -30.23 21.98
N GLU A 49 8.68 -30.62 21.22
CA GLU A 49 8.28 -29.97 19.98
C GLU A 49 8.12 -28.48 20.29
N ALA A 50 8.95 -27.63 19.68
CA ALA A 50 8.99 -26.22 20.02
C ALA A 50 7.59 -25.62 19.78
N VAL A 51 6.96 -25.15 20.86
CA VAL A 51 5.63 -24.54 20.77
C VAL A 51 5.75 -23.25 19.96
N PHE A 52 5.08 -23.21 18.80
CA PHE A 52 5.04 -22.02 17.98
C PHE A 52 4.17 -20.95 18.66
N VAL A 53 4.76 -19.80 18.98
CA VAL A 53 4.09 -18.65 19.58
C VAL A 53 3.70 -17.68 18.47
N VAL A 54 2.40 -17.41 18.35
CA VAL A 54 1.82 -16.46 17.38
C VAL A 54 1.90 -15.03 17.90
N ALA A 55 1.63 -14.83 19.20
CA ALA A 55 1.69 -13.53 19.84
C ALA A 55 1.95 -13.68 21.35
N ALA A 56 2.60 -12.70 21.96
CA ALA A 56 2.89 -12.67 23.38
C ALA A 56 2.51 -11.33 24.04
N GLN A 57 2.30 -11.35 25.36
CA GLN A 57 2.03 -10.14 26.13
C GLN A 57 3.16 -9.11 25.95
N GLY A 58 2.77 -7.87 25.66
CA GLY A 58 3.69 -6.78 25.33
C GLY A 58 3.89 -6.55 23.84
N ASP A 59 3.44 -7.46 22.98
CA ASP A 59 3.42 -7.23 21.53
C ASP A 59 2.43 -6.12 21.16
N ASP A 60 2.83 -5.26 20.21
CA ASP A 60 1.99 -4.25 19.56
C ASP A 60 2.13 -4.37 18.05
N ASN A 61 1.26 -5.15 17.42
CA ASN A 61 1.34 -5.42 15.97
C ASN A 61 0.01 -5.96 15.39
N PRO A 62 -0.11 -6.02 14.04
CA PRO A 62 -1.31 -6.54 13.37
C PRO A 62 -1.62 -8.03 13.64
N VAL A 63 -0.64 -8.85 14.04
CA VAL A 63 -0.85 -10.27 14.38
C VAL A 63 -1.64 -10.39 15.69
N VAL A 64 -1.33 -9.55 16.68
CA VAL A 64 -2.12 -9.44 17.92
C VAL A 64 -3.55 -9.02 17.60
N ARG A 65 -3.74 -8.02 16.73
CA ARG A 65 -5.08 -7.54 16.33
C ARG A 65 -5.91 -8.67 15.73
N ALA A 66 -5.29 -9.47 14.87
CA ALA A 66 -5.90 -10.65 14.28
C ALA A 66 -6.29 -11.71 15.34
N ALA A 67 -5.44 -11.96 16.32
CA ALA A 67 -5.74 -12.89 17.40
C ALA A 67 -6.88 -12.36 18.32
N GLN A 68 -6.87 -11.08 18.67
CA GLN A 68 -7.94 -10.42 19.42
C GLN A 68 -9.28 -10.49 18.70
N PHE A 69 -9.30 -10.30 17.37
CA PHE A 69 -10.50 -10.49 16.56
C PHE A 69 -11.05 -11.91 16.71
N LEU A 70 -10.20 -12.93 16.65
CA LEU A 70 -10.63 -14.32 16.82
C LEU A 70 -11.19 -14.59 18.22
N LEU A 71 -10.62 -13.99 19.27
CA LEU A 71 -11.16 -14.06 20.63
C LEU A 71 -12.57 -13.46 20.70
N VAL A 72 -12.75 -12.25 20.18
CA VAL A 72 -14.05 -11.56 20.10
C VAL A 72 -15.05 -12.35 19.27
N CYS A 73 -14.64 -12.86 18.11
CA CYS A 73 -15.49 -13.66 17.22
C CYS A 73 -16.04 -14.93 17.91
N ASN A 74 -15.30 -15.47 18.87
CA ASN A 74 -15.68 -16.65 19.64
C ASN A 74 -16.41 -16.31 20.95
N GLY A 75 -16.85 -15.07 21.15
CA GLY A 75 -17.67 -14.67 22.31
C GLY A 75 -16.87 -14.35 23.57
N TYR A 76 -15.57 -14.05 23.44
CA TYR A 76 -14.70 -13.72 24.57
C TYR A 76 -14.45 -12.20 24.71
N GLU A 77 -15.33 -11.36 24.17
CA GLU A 77 -15.17 -9.90 24.20
C GLU A 77 -15.37 -9.26 25.58
N GLN A 78 -16.10 -9.92 26.49
CA GLN A 78 -16.33 -9.42 27.86
C GLN A 78 -15.45 -10.14 28.87
N THR A 79 -14.76 -9.38 29.73
CA THR A 79 -13.91 -9.91 30.81
C THR A 79 -13.95 -9.04 32.06
N VAL A 80 -13.34 -9.51 33.15
CA VAL A 80 -13.15 -8.75 34.38
C VAL A 80 -11.67 -8.65 34.69
N VAL A 81 -11.14 -7.43 34.77
CA VAL A 81 -9.74 -7.15 35.14
C VAL A 81 -9.74 -6.26 36.38
N ASP A 82 -9.00 -6.66 37.42
CA ASP A 82 -8.94 -5.93 38.70
C ASP A 82 -10.31 -5.59 39.33
N GLY A 83 -11.32 -6.42 39.06
CA GLY A 83 -12.69 -6.25 39.56
C GLY A 83 -13.55 -5.27 38.76
N LEU A 84 -13.09 -4.80 37.60
CA LEU A 84 -13.84 -3.96 36.67
C LEU A 84 -14.23 -4.75 35.42
N ASP A 85 -15.45 -4.51 34.93
CA ASP A 85 -15.91 -5.06 33.66
C ASP A 85 -15.19 -4.33 32.52
N GLU A 86 -14.46 -5.09 31.71
CA GLU A 86 -13.64 -4.60 30.61
C GLU A 86 -14.06 -5.29 29.31
N THR A 87 -13.94 -4.57 28.19
CA THR A 87 -14.24 -5.09 26.85
C THR A 87 -12.95 -5.20 26.04
N LEU A 88 -12.68 -6.41 25.50
CA LEU A 88 -11.58 -6.63 24.58
C LEU A 88 -11.89 -5.97 23.23
N VAL A 89 -11.04 -5.02 22.83
CA VAL A 89 -11.09 -4.37 21.52
C VAL A 89 -9.93 -4.89 20.67
N PRO A 90 -10.15 -5.32 19.42
CA PRO A 90 -9.06 -5.68 18.50
C PRO A 90 -8.26 -4.45 18.05
N ASP A 91 -7.32 -3.99 18.87
CA ASP A 91 -6.49 -2.81 18.64
C ASP A 91 -5.08 -3.16 18.16
N GLY A 92 -4.59 -4.37 18.42
CA GLY A 92 -3.22 -4.80 18.17
C GLY A 92 -2.31 -4.78 19.39
N GLN A 93 -2.80 -4.36 20.56
CA GLN A 93 -2.02 -4.26 21.78
C GLN A 93 -2.28 -5.43 22.72
N TYR A 94 -1.25 -6.24 22.97
CA TYR A 94 -1.36 -7.35 23.91
C TYR A 94 -1.13 -6.87 25.35
N GLY A 95 -2.16 -6.23 25.91
CA GLY A 95 -2.21 -5.76 27.30
C GLY A 95 -2.81 -6.75 28.30
N ALA A 96 -3.11 -6.26 29.51
CA ALA A 96 -3.66 -7.04 30.62
C ALA A 96 -5.06 -7.62 30.33
N ILE A 97 -5.89 -6.88 29.57
CA ILE A 97 -7.22 -7.34 29.14
C ILE A 97 -7.06 -8.57 28.24
N THR A 98 -6.23 -8.47 27.18
CA THR A 98 -5.93 -9.60 26.27
C THR A 98 -5.38 -10.79 27.05
N ALA A 99 -4.44 -10.59 27.97
CA ALA A 99 -3.86 -11.67 28.78
C ALA A 99 -4.91 -12.40 29.64
N THR A 100 -5.80 -11.65 30.28
CA THR A 100 -6.89 -12.20 31.08
C THR A 100 -7.86 -13.02 30.22
N VAL A 101 -8.18 -12.52 29.02
CA VAL A 101 -9.02 -13.25 28.06
C VAL A 101 -8.33 -14.52 27.58
N VAL A 102 -7.03 -14.47 27.25
CA VAL A 102 -6.27 -15.64 26.80
C VAL A 102 -6.19 -16.71 27.88
N ASP A 103 -5.92 -16.36 29.14
CA ASP A 103 -5.94 -17.32 30.26
C ASP A 103 -7.32 -18.00 30.41
N ARG A 104 -8.40 -17.21 30.30
CA ARG A 104 -9.77 -17.73 30.33
C ARG A 104 -10.02 -18.71 29.18
N VAL A 105 -9.64 -18.35 27.96
CA VAL A 105 -9.86 -19.21 26.78
C VAL A 105 -9.04 -20.49 26.88
N GLN A 106 -7.78 -20.41 27.28
CA GLN A 106 -6.93 -21.58 27.50
C GLN A 106 -7.56 -22.52 28.53
N ARG A 107 -8.09 -21.98 29.63
CA ARG A 107 -8.83 -22.76 30.63
C ARG A 107 -10.08 -23.42 30.04
N ASP A 108 -10.91 -22.65 29.34
CA ASP A 108 -12.20 -23.10 28.83
C ASP A 108 -12.02 -24.17 27.73
N LEU A 109 -10.91 -24.12 26.98
CA LEU A 109 -10.53 -25.11 25.96
C LEU A 109 -9.67 -26.27 26.49
N GLY A 110 -9.27 -26.25 27.76
CA GLY A 110 -8.41 -27.28 28.36
C GLY A 110 -6.97 -27.29 27.82
N LEU A 111 -6.48 -26.14 27.35
CA LEU A 111 -5.12 -25.95 26.88
C LEU A 111 -4.17 -25.57 28.04
N PRO A 112 -2.84 -25.71 27.88
CA PRO A 112 -1.88 -25.16 28.83
C PRO A 112 -2.17 -23.68 29.10
N ARG A 113 -2.25 -23.32 30.39
CA ARG A 113 -2.56 -21.96 30.85
C ARG A 113 -1.28 -21.21 31.15
N ASP A 114 -0.99 -20.21 30.35
CA ASP A 114 0.01 -19.20 30.66
C ASP A 114 -0.59 -17.79 30.72
N GLY A 115 -1.71 -17.55 30.03
CA GLY A 115 -2.33 -16.23 29.87
C GLY A 115 -1.47 -15.20 29.14
N THR A 116 -0.24 -15.55 28.75
CA THR A 116 0.77 -14.62 28.26
C THR A 116 1.16 -14.90 26.83
N THR A 117 0.82 -16.06 26.29
CA THR A 117 1.10 -16.40 24.89
C THR A 117 -0.13 -16.96 24.18
N ILE A 118 -0.25 -16.61 22.90
CA ILE A 118 -1.17 -17.25 21.98
C ILE A 118 -0.32 -18.18 21.13
N THR A 119 -0.50 -19.48 21.33
CA THR A 119 0.20 -20.52 20.55
C THR A 119 -0.52 -20.77 19.23
N ALA A 120 0.17 -21.38 18.26
CA ALA A 120 -0.45 -21.83 17.01
C ALA A 120 -1.70 -22.69 17.27
N MET A 121 -1.61 -23.63 18.22
CA MET A 121 -2.75 -24.49 18.59
C MET A 121 -3.97 -23.69 19.08
N LEU A 122 -3.77 -22.66 19.92
CA LEU A 122 -4.86 -21.81 20.36
C LEU A 122 -5.44 -20.99 19.19
N TYR A 123 -4.56 -20.42 18.36
CA TYR A 123 -4.97 -19.61 17.21
C TYR A 123 -5.79 -20.44 16.21
N GLU A 124 -5.30 -21.63 15.84
CA GLU A 124 -5.96 -22.54 14.91
C GLU A 124 -7.33 -22.99 15.44
N ARG A 125 -7.41 -23.26 16.75
CA ARG A 125 -8.67 -23.61 17.41
C ARG A 125 -9.69 -22.48 17.30
N LEU A 126 -9.28 -21.24 17.57
CA LEU A 126 -10.15 -20.07 17.48
C LEU A 126 -10.54 -19.74 16.03
N ALA A 127 -9.62 -19.88 15.08
CA ALA A 127 -9.87 -19.66 13.67
C ALA A 127 -10.89 -20.67 13.12
N SER A 128 -10.77 -21.95 13.51
CA SER A 128 -11.67 -23.01 13.05
C SER A 128 -13.14 -22.85 13.48
N THR A 129 -13.39 -22.05 14.52
CA THR A 129 -14.73 -21.83 15.08
C THR A 129 -15.29 -20.44 14.81
N CYS A 130 -14.48 -19.53 14.26
CA CYS A 130 -14.92 -18.18 13.91
C CYS A 130 -15.59 -18.17 12.52
N GLU A 131 -16.87 -17.84 12.46
CA GLU A 131 -17.61 -17.72 11.18
C GLU A 131 -17.44 -16.35 10.51
N ASN A 132 -16.93 -15.35 11.23
CA ASN A 132 -16.77 -13.99 10.71
C ASN A 132 -15.41 -13.82 10.04
N THR A 133 -15.40 -13.26 8.84
CA THR A 133 -14.18 -12.83 8.17
C THR A 133 -13.76 -11.45 8.68
N ARG A 134 -12.45 -11.23 8.90
CA ARG A 134 -11.94 -9.90 9.24
C ARG A 134 -12.22 -8.94 8.08
N SER A 135 -12.69 -7.74 8.39
CA SER A 135 -12.89 -6.67 7.40
C SER A 135 -12.06 -5.46 7.76
N PHE A 136 -11.31 -4.98 6.78
CA PHE A 136 -10.51 -3.76 6.89
C PHE A 136 -11.22 -2.62 6.18
N TYR A 137 -11.29 -1.48 6.86
CA TYR A 137 -11.91 -0.27 6.36
C TYR A 137 -10.80 0.66 5.88
N LEU A 138 -10.61 0.68 4.57
CA LEU A 138 -9.82 1.68 3.87
C LEU A 138 -10.78 2.81 3.47
N SER A 139 -10.38 4.05 3.69
CA SER A 139 -11.17 5.26 3.42
C SER A 139 -10.31 6.31 2.71
N ASP A 140 -10.94 7.42 2.32
CA ASP A 140 -10.26 8.56 1.72
C ASP A 140 -9.16 9.15 2.63
N THR A 141 -9.25 8.91 3.94
CA THR A 141 -8.27 9.33 4.94
C THR A 141 -7.32 8.21 5.40
N VAL A 142 -7.63 6.95 5.09
CA VAL A 142 -6.85 5.77 5.46
C VAL A 142 -6.79 4.83 4.26
N PHE A 143 -5.88 5.11 3.33
CA PHE A 143 -5.71 4.31 2.12
C PHE A 143 -4.62 3.24 2.25
N SER A 144 -3.94 3.15 3.40
CA SER A 144 -2.96 2.09 3.69
C SER A 144 -3.08 1.60 5.13
N LEU A 145 -2.96 0.29 5.34
CA LEU A 145 -2.89 -0.33 6.67
C LEU A 145 -2.14 -1.66 6.63
N ASP A 146 -1.63 -2.08 7.78
CA ASP A 146 -1.02 -3.40 7.94
C ASP A 146 -2.05 -4.42 8.43
N ALA A 147 -2.19 -5.50 7.68
CA ALA A 147 -2.92 -6.71 8.05
C ALA A 147 -1.93 -7.77 8.54
N GLY A 148 -2.24 -8.45 9.63
CA GLY A 148 -1.41 -9.55 10.12
C GLY A 148 -2.24 -10.78 10.45
N GLY A 149 -1.56 -11.89 10.70
CA GLY A 149 -2.22 -13.14 11.05
C GLY A 149 -1.24 -14.29 11.21
N TYR A 150 -1.81 -15.49 11.19
CA TYR A 150 -1.09 -16.76 11.17
C TYR A 150 -1.61 -17.59 10.00
N ALA A 151 -0.69 -18.16 9.22
CA ALA A 151 -1.02 -18.98 8.07
C ALA A 151 -0.19 -20.27 8.10
N SER A 152 -0.83 -21.36 7.68
CA SER A 152 -0.21 -22.66 7.46
C SER A 152 -0.92 -23.37 6.32
N ALA A 153 -0.33 -24.46 5.80
CA ALA A 153 -0.89 -25.19 4.67
C ALA A 153 -2.30 -25.72 4.93
N ASP A 154 -2.62 -26.00 6.21
CA ASP A 154 -3.91 -26.53 6.65
C ASP A 154 -4.88 -25.44 7.15
N LEU A 155 -4.39 -24.22 7.36
CA LEU A 155 -5.18 -23.09 7.83
C LEU A 155 -4.79 -21.81 7.07
N PRO A 156 -5.30 -21.61 5.84
CA PRO A 156 -5.16 -20.35 5.15
C PRO A 156 -5.96 -19.27 5.89
N ASP A 157 -5.37 -18.09 6.02
CA ASP A 157 -6.03 -16.92 6.58
C ASP A 157 -6.79 -16.17 5.48
N SER A 158 -7.89 -15.51 5.85
CA SER A 158 -8.65 -14.68 4.91
C SER A 158 -9.21 -13.44 5.58
N TRP A 159 -9.24 -12.36 4.81
CA TRP A 159 -9.76 -11.08 5.25
C TRP A 159 -10.29 -10.30 4.04
N THR A 160 -11.07 -9.27 4.31
CA THR A 160 -11.80 -8.52 3.29
C THR A 160 -11.52 -7.03 3.38
N PHE A 161 -11.69 -6.34 2.26
CA PHE A 161 -11.68 -4.88 2.17
C PHE A 161 -12.68 -4.45 1.08
N SER A 162 -13.17 -3.21 1.15
CA SER A 162 -14.06 -2.66 0.12
C SER A 162 -13.25 -1.90 -0.93
N GLY A 163 -13.51 -2.18 -2.21
CA GLY A 163 -12.88 -1.49 -3.33
C GLY A 163 -13.89 -1.08 -4.40
N GLN A 164 -13.51 -0.13 -5.24
CA GLN A 164 -14.26 0.45 -6.35
C GLN A 164 -13.53 0.20 -7.67
N PRO A 165 -14.27 0.04 -8.79
CA PRO A 165 -13.67 -0.11 -10.11
C PRO A 165 -12.71 1.05 -10.40
N GLY A 166 -11.54 0.73 -10.96
CA GLY A 166 -10.48 1.66 -11.32
C GLY A 166 -9.46 1.93 -10.21
N GLN A 167 -9.74 1.58 -8.94
CA GLN A 167 -8.71 1.59 -7.89
C GLN A 167 -7.63 0.56 -8.20
N ARG A 168 -6.42 0.78 -7.70
CA ARG A 168 -5.34 -0.22 -7.73
C ARG A 168 -5.03 -0.63 -6.31
N VAL A 169 -5.22 -1.90 -5.98
CA VAL A 169 -4.78 -2.45 -4.70
C VAL A 169 -3.35 -2.92 -4.83
N THR A 170 -2.51 -2.55 -3.88
CA THR A 170 -1.16 -3.07 -3.72
C THR A 170 -1.09 -3.86 -2.42
N LEU A 171 -0.61 -5.10 -2.49
CA LEU A 171 -0.37 -5.96 -1.35
C LEU A 171 1.13 -6.23 -1.23
N THR A 172 1.73 -5.83 -0.12
CA THR A 172 3.17 -5.97 0.13
C THR A 172 3.42 -6.79 1.39
N PRO A 173 3.88 -8.05 1.28
CA PRO A 173 4.25 -8.85 2.43
C PRO A 173 5.56 -8.34 3.05
N GLN A 174 5.60 -8.23 4.38
CA GLN A 174 6.82 -7.85 5.10
C GLN A 174 7.77 -9.04 5.32
N GLN A 175 7.25 -10.27 5.19
CA GLN A 175 7.96 -11.52 5.50
C GLN A 175 7.65 -12.61 4.44
N PRO A 176 8.34 -12.62 3.28
CA PRO A 176 8.24 -13.71 2.31
C PRO A 176 9.01 -14.96 2.79
N PRO A 177 8.69 -16.17 2.26
CA PRO A 177 7.70 -16.44 1.22
C PRO A 177 6.27 -16.56 1.76
N LEU A 178 5.33 -15.89 1.10
CA LEU A 178 3.88 -16.04 1.34
C LEU A 178 3.18 -16.33 0.02
N GLN A 179 2.16 -17.18 0.07
CA GLN A 179 1.24 -17.39 -1.04
C GLN A 179 0.03 -16.48 -0.81
N MET A 180 -0.21 -15.55 -1.71
CA MET A 180 -1.31 -14.59 -1.59
C MET A 180 -2.21 -14.63 -2.82
N GLY A 181 -3.52 -14.55 -2.59
CA GLY A 181 -4.51 -14.44 -3.64
C GLY A 181 -5.52 -13.33 -3.36
N LEU A 182 -5.90 -12.59 -4.40
CA LEU A 182 -6.94 -11.58 -4.39
C LEU A 182 -8.14 -12.08 -5.19
N TYR A 183 -9.33 -11.98 -4.60
CA TYR A 183 -10.59 -12.45 -5.17
C TYR A 183 -11.61 -11.31 -5.20
N ALA A 184 -12.35 -11.25 -6.29
CA ALA A 184 -13.44 -10.30 -6.50
C ALA A 184 -14.66 -10.63 -5.61
N PRO A 185 -15.65 -9.72 -5.48
CA PRO A 185 -16.84 -9.96 -4.67
C PRO A 185 -17.70 -11.15 -5.10
N ASP A 186 -17.59 -11.59 -6.36
CA ASP A 186 -18.27 -12.78 -6.88
C ASP A 186 -17.49 -14.09 -6.62
N GLY A 187 -16.33 -14.00 -5.98
CA GLY A 187 -15.44 -15.12 -5.67
C GLY A 187 -14.49 -15.50 -6.79
N SER A 188 -14.51 -14.80 -7.94
CA SER A 188 -13.55 -15.02 -9.01
C SER A 188 -12.15 -14.59 -8.60
N GLU A 189 -11.13 -15.36 -9.00
CA GLU A 189 -9.74 -15.05 -8.74
C GLU A 189 -9.28 -13.91 -9.65
N MET A 190 -8.76 -12.84 -9.07
CA MET A 190 -8.19 -11.72 -9.82
C MET A 190 -6.68 -11.89 -10.00
N MET A 191 -6.01 -12.39 -8.96
CA MET A 191 -4.58 -12.67 -8.95
C MET A 191 -4.26 -13.70 -7.87
N ALA A 192 -3.38 -14.65 -8.16
CA ALA A 192 -2.75 -15.49 -7.15
C ALA A 192 -1.26 -15.62 -7.47
N VAL A 193 -0.43 -15.41 -6.45
CA VAL A 193 1.02 -15.44 -6.57
C VAL A 193 1.60 -16.28 -5.45
N ALA A 194 2.44 -17.25 -5.81
CA ALA A 194 3.24 -18.01 -4.87
C ALA A 194 4.56 -17.27 -4.61
N ASP A 195 5.06 -17.36 -3.37
CA ASP A 195 6.35 -16.82 -2.94
C ASP A 195 6.57 -15.35 -3.37
N THR A 196 5.53 -14.54 -3.20
CA THR A 196 5.50 -13.18 -3.75
C THR A 196 6.21 -12.17 -2.85
N GLU A 197 6.90 -11.21 -3.47
CA GLU A 197 7.37 -9.97 -2.83
C GLU A 197 6.26 -8.89 -2.78
N GLY A 198 5.07 -9.21 -3.28
CA GLY A 198 3.93 -8.32 -3.39
C GLY A 198 3.41 -8.22 -4.83
N PHE A 199 2.22 -7.64 -4.97
CA PHE A 199 1.63 -7.37 -6.28
C PHE A 199 0.65 -6.20 -6.25
N THR A 200 0.44 -5.60 -7.42
CA THR A 200 -0.54 -4.53 -7.65
C THR A 200 -1.56 -4.96 -8.69
N VAL A 201 -2.85 -4.87 -8.37
CA VAL A 201 -3.96 -5.30 -9.22
C VAL A 201 -5.01 -4.19 -9.32
N ALA A 202 -5.54 -3.97 -10.53
CA ALA A 202 -6.67 -3.07 -10.73
C ALA A 202 -7.98 -3.74 -10.27
N ILE A 203 -8.75 -3.02 -9.46
CA ILE A 203 -10.11 -3.39 -9.07
C ILE A 203 -11.03 -3.15 -10.27
N THR A 204 -11.78 -4.18 -10.67
CA THR A 204 -12.68 -4.11 -11.83
C THR A 204 -14.16 -4.10 -11.44
N THR A 205 -14.47 -4.51 -10.21
CA THR A 205 -15.84 -4.66 -9.71
C THR A 205 -15.94 -3.98 -8.34
N ALA A 206 -17.01 -3.22 -8.10
CA ALA A 206 -17.25 -2.62 -6.79
C ALA A 206 -17.64 -3.69 -5.75
N GLY A 207 -17.15 -3.55 -4.52
CA GLY A 207 -17.63 -4.33 -3.39
C GLY A 207 -16.52 -4.89 -2.50
N SER A 208 -16.89 -5.88 -1.69
CA SER A 208 -15.99 -6.55 -0.76
C SER A 208 -15.10 -7.56 -1.47
N HIS A 209 -13.81 -7.26 -1.55
CA HIS A 209 -12.79 -8.16 -2.09
C HIS A 209 -12.24 -9.02 -0.97
N THR A 210 -11.80 -10.23 -1.30
CA THR A 210 -11.19 -11.15 -0.33
C THR A 210 -9.72 -11.33 -0.64
N VAL A 211 -8.87 -11.17 0.36
CA VAL A 211 -7.48 -11.60 0.30
C VAL A 211 -7.37 -12.92 1.06
N LYS A 212 -6.71 -13.90 0.44
CA LYS A 212 -6.34 -15.16 1.08
C LYS A 212 -4.83 -15.23 1.19
N VAL A 213 -4.34 -15.59 2.38
CA VAL A 213 -2.93 -15.75 2.68
C VAL A 213 -2.70 -17.19 3.11
N ASN A 214 -1.69 -17.83 2.51
CA ASN A 214 -1.30 -19.19 2.78
C ASN A 214 0.23 -19.31 2.89
N SER A 215 0.70 -20.34 3.58
CA SER A 215 2.13 -20.66 3.71
C SER A 215 2.32 -22.17 3.70
N ALA A 216 3.48 -22.63 3.22
CA ALA A 216 3.84 -24.04 3.27
C ALA A 216 4.14 -24.51 4.71
N GLU A 217 4.74 -23.64 5.52
CA GLU A 217 5.04 -23.90 6.93
C GLU A 217 4.28 -22.90 7.84
N PRO A 218 3.86 -23.32 9.05
CA PRO A 218 3.31 -22.43 10.07
C PRO A 218 4.14 -21.16 10.26
N MET A 219 3.55 -20.00 10.00
CA MET A 219 4.20 -18.71 10.23
C MET A 219 3.21 -17.63 10.62
N THR A 220 3.68 -16.63 11.35
CA THR A 220 3.02 -15.33 11.44
C THR A 220 3.35 -14.51 10.21
N TYR A 221 2.43 -13.64 9.80
CA TYR A 221 2.65 -12.79 8.64
C TYR A 221 2.18 -11.36 8.91
N GLN A 222 2.75 -10.43 8.15
CA GLN A 222 2.27 -9.05 8.00
C GLN A 222 2.25 -8.67 6.52
N VAL A 223 1.16 -8.07 6.07
CA VAL A 223 0.93 -7.60 4.71
C VAL A 223 0.41 -6.17 4.79
N THR A 224 1.14 -5.23 4.21
CA THR A 224 0.64 -3.88 4.00
C THR A 224 -0.31 -3.90 2.81
N ILE A 225 -1.56 -3.48 3.03
CA ILE A 225 -2.52 -3.22 1.95
C ILE A 225 -2.60 -1.73 1.71
N SER A 226 -2.36 -1.31 0.47
CA SER A 226 -2.61 0.04 -0.01
C SER A 226 -3.71 0.00 -1.06
N LEU A 227 -4.76 0.78 -0.84
CA LEU A 227 -5.86 1.01 -1.77
C LEU A 227 -6.11 2.52 -1.85
N PRO A 228 -5.35 3.22 -2.70
CA PRO A 228 -5.58 4.63 -2.98
C PRO A 228 -7.03 4.86 -3.38
N PRO A 229 -7.65 5.97 -2.99
CA PRO A 229 -9.03 6.23 -3.37
C PRO A 229 -9.17 6.34 -4.89
N HIS A 230 -10.35 6.01 -5.42
CA HIS A 230 -10.59 6.04 -6.86
C HIS A 230 -10.74 7.48 -7.32
N PHE A 231 -9.72 8.00 -8.00
CA PHE A 231 -9.83 9.29 -8.68
C PHE A 231 -9.86 9.05 -10.18
N SER A 232 -10.87 9.60 -10.84
CA SER A 232 -10.82 9.79 -12.29
C SER A 232 -9.72 10.79 -12.67
N ALA A 233 -9.40 11.72 -11.77
CA ALA A 233 -8.27 12.64 -11.82
C ALA A 233 -8.04 13.26 -10.43
N LEU A 234 -6.79 13.56 -10.09
CA LEU A 234 -6.43 14.52 -9.05
C LEU A 234 -6.85 15.91 -9.56
N LEU A 235 -7.80 16.54 -8.88
CA LEU A 235 -8.35 17.81 -9.32
C LEU A 235 -7.45 18.97 -8.87
N LEU A 236 -6.95 19.71 -9.85
CA LEU A 236 -6.12 20.90 -9.67
C LEU A 236 -6.99 22.10 -9.30
N GLN A 237 -7.05 22.42 -8.01
CA GLN A 237 -7.91 23.46 -7.46
C GLN A 237 -7.10 24.64 -6.94
N SER A 238 -7.75 25.80 -6.80
CA SER A 238 -7.10 26.99 -6.23
C SER A 238 -6.78 26.90 -4.74
N THR A 239 -7.29 25.87 -4.08
CA THR A 239 -7.03 25.60 -2.66
C THR A 239 -6.13 24.39 -2.45
N GLY A 240 -5.69 23.70 -3.50
CA GLY A 240 -4.90 22.47 -3.40
C GLY A 240 -5.21 21.46 -4.51
N LEU A 241 -5.18 20.17 -4.16
CA LEU A 241 -5.27 19.02 -5.07
C LEU A 241 -6.44 18.09 -4.71
N ASP A 242 -7.62 18.65 -4.40
CA ASP A 242 -8.84 17.96 -3.93
C ASP A 242 -8.72 17.23 -2.58
N LEU A 243 -7.70 16.38 -2.45
CA LEU A 243 -7.43 15.51 -1.30
C LEU A 243 -6.33 16.04 -0.39
N ALA A 244 -5.52 16.94 -0.94
CA ALA A 244 -4.49 17.66 -0.22
C ALA A 244 -4.80 19.14 -0.37
N ASP A 245 -5.24 19.75 0.72
CA ASP A 245 -5.46 21.20 0.77
C ASP A 245 -4.13 21.90 1.04
N PHE A 246 -3.97 23.12 0.56
CA PHE A 246 -2.92 23.99 1.07
C PHE A 246 -2.99 24.02 2.59
N GLY A 247 -1.83 23.95 3.25
CA GLY A 247 -1.71 23.76 4.69
C GLY A 247 -1.54 22.33 5.18
N ASP A 248 -1.88 21.32 4.37
CA ASP A 248 -1.65 19.93 4.75
C ASP A 248 -0.16 19.62 4.94
N SER A 249 0.14 18.62 5.77
CA SER A 249 1.53 18.25 6.03
C SER A 249 2.20 17.66 4.78
N PRO A 250 3.50 17.95 4.53
CA PRO A 250 4.22 17.44 3.38
C PRO A 250 4.14 15.92 3.26
N THR A 251 4.32 15.20 4.38
CA THR A 251 4.25 13.74 4.41
C THR A 251 2.89 13.22 3.93
N ARG A 252 1.79 13.86 4.36
CA ARG A 252 0.45 13.44 3.95
C ARG A 252 0.21 13.74 2.48
N THR A 253 0.53 14.95 2.03
CA THR A 253 0.34 15.37 0.64
C THR A 253 1.13 14.50 -0.33
N ILE A 254 2.42 14.27 -0.06
CA ILE A 254 3.27 13.41 -0.88
C ILE A 254 2.70 11.99 -0.91
N ALA A 255 2.27 11.43 0.24
CA ALA A 255 1.70 10.10 0.27
C ALA A 255 0.41 9.99 -0.57
N ILE A 256 -0.45 11.01 -0.58
CA ILE A 256 -1.67 11.06 -1.39
C ILE A 256 -1.33 11.13 -2.88
N VAL A 257 -0.44 12.04 -3.28
CA VAL A 257 -0.08 12.21 -4.69
C VAL A 257 0.68 10.97 -5.20
N SER A 258 1.60 10.42 -4.41
CA SER A 258 2.30 9.19 -4.77
C SER A 258 1.39 7.98 -4.88
N ALA A 259 0.32 7.93 -4.07
CA ALA A 259 -0.69 6.88 -4.17
C ALA A 259 -1.44 6.90 -5.52
N ILE A 260 -1.50 8.05 -6.18
CA ILE A 260 -2.21 8.25 -7.46
C ILE A 260 -1.24 8.18 -8.65
N LEU A 261 -0.11 8.87 -8.57
CA LEU A 261 0.84 9.05 -9.68
C LEU A 261 2.06 8.12 -9.60
N GLY A 262 2.24 7.37 -8.51
CA GLY A 262 3.46 6.61 -8.23
C GLY A 262 4.52 7.44 -7.50
N GLU A 263 5.70 6.87 -7.27
CA GLU A 263 6.79 7.58 -6.58
C GLU A 263 7.22 8.86 -7.31
N PRO A 264 7.64 9.91 -6.58
CA PRO A 264 8.16 11.12 -7.19
C PRO A 264 9.43 10.84 -7.99
N THR A 265 9.60 11.56 -9.10
CA THR A 265 10.78 11.46 -9.98
C THR A 265 11.96 12.26 -9.44
N ALA A 266 11.69 13.33 -8.68
CA ALA A 266 12.70 14.12 -7.99
C ALA A 266 12.14 14.72 -6.69
N ASP A 267 13.04 14.97 -5.74
CA ASP A 267 12.76 15.64 -4.48
C ASP A 267 13.99 16.45 -4.10
N THR A 268 13.82 17.76 -3.92
CA THR A 268 14.95 18.64 -3.57
C THR A 268 15.41 18.47 -2.13
N ASP A 269 14.70 17.67 -1.33
CA ASP A 269 14.69 17.75 0.12
C ASP A 269 14.38 19.18 0.59
N TRP A 270 14.43 19.39 1.90
CA TRP A 270 14.29 20.72 2.47
C TRP A 270 15.58 21.53 2.37
N THR A 271 15.51 22.67 1.69
CA THR A 271 16.61 23.63 1.56
C THR A 271 16.26 24.97 2.21
N GLU A 272 17.28 25.77 2.53
CA GLU A 272 17.07 27.17 2.95
C GLU A 272 16.61 28.00 1.74
N ALA A 273 15.64 28.88 1.96
CA ALA A 273 15.00 29.65 0.91
C ALA A 273 15.25 31.16 1.02
N GLY A 274 15.16 31.87 -0.11
CA GLY A 274 15.05 33.32 -0.16
C GLY A 274 13.59 33.79 -0.13
N GLY A 275 13.35 35.11 -0.18
CA GLY A 275 12.02 35.64 -0.49
C GLY A 275 10.97 35.62 0.63
N GLY A 276 11.35 35.38 1.89
CA GLY A 276 10.42 35.39 3.03
C GLY A 276 10.02 34.01 3.54
N CYS A 277 10.62 32.95 2.99
CA CYS A 277 10.56 31.58 3.50
C CYS A 277 11.84 31.24 4.27
N VAL A 278 11.73 30.42 5.33
CA VAL A 278 12.94 29.91 6.01
C VAL A 278 13.37 28.62 5.33
N ARG A 279 12.42 27.74 5.03
CA ARG A 279 12.65 26.50 4.30
C ARG A 279 11.68 26.31 3.16
N TRP A 280 12.16 25.60 2.14
CA TRP A 280 11.38 25.21 0.97
C TRP A 280 11.76 23.79 0.54
N ARG A 281 10.81 23.07 -0.04
CA ARG A 281 11.01 21.76 -0.67
C ARG A 281 10.15 21.67 -1.91
N ARG A 282 10.70 21.12 -2.98
CA ARG A 282 9.98 20.77 -4.20
C ARG A 282 10.03 19.28 -4.46
N VAL A 283 8.87 18.72 -4.78
CA VAL A 283 8.73 17.31 -5.14
C VAL A 283 8.06 17.23 -6.50
N GLU A 284 8.61 16.41 -7.39
CA GLU A 284 8.26 16.37 -8.80
C GLU A 284 7.72 14.99 -9.22
N TRP A 285 6.76 14.98 -10.14
CA TRP A 285 6.21 13.79 -10.81
C TRP A 285 6.22 14.00 -12.33
N GLY A 286 6.55 12.93 -13.06
CA GLY A 286 6.94 13.05 -14.47
C GLY A 286 8.25 13.83 -14.60
N GLU A 287 8.84 13.91 -15.79
CA GLU A 287 10.05 14.71 -16.02
C GLU A 287 9.72 16.23 -15.98
N SER A 288 9.27 16.73 -14.82
CA SER A 288 8.79 18.11 -14.56
C SER A 288 7.34 18.41 -14.99
N GLU A 289 6.45 17.41 -15.04
CA GLU A 289 5.04 17.63 -15.41
C GLU A 289 4.21 18.18 -14.26
N LEU A 290 4.36 17.63 -13.05
CA LEU A 290 3.76 18.15 -11.82
C LEU A 290 4.86 18.43 -10.81
N TRP A 291 4.80 19.58 -10.16
CA TRP A 291 5.62 19.89 -9.01
C TRP A 291 4.77 20.35 -7.82
N LEU A 292 5.18 20.00 -6.61
CA LEU A 292 4.56 20.44 -5.37
C LEU A 292 5.58 21.22 -4.57
N GLU A 293 5.19 22.38 -4.07
CA GLU A 293 6.03 23.22 -3.22
C GLU A 293 5.52 23.18 -1.78
N PHE A 294 6.47 23.02 -0.87
CA PHE A 294 6.24 23.02 0.57
C PHE A 294 7.07 24.12 1.23
N THR A 295 6.54 24.77 2.25
CA THR A 295 7.26 25.80 3.02
C THR A 295 6.89 25.75 4.50
N ASP A 296 7.66 26.46 5.32
CA ASP A 296 7.39 26.69 6.75
C ASP A 296 6.96 28.14 7.06
N SER A 297 6.80 28.97 6.03
CA SER A 297 6.43 30.39 6.18
C SER A 297 4.93 30.61 6.11
N ALA A 298 4.44 31.39 7.06
CA ALA A 298 3.08 31.88 7.13
C ALA A 298 3.00 33.25 6.45
N THR A 299 2.86 33.33 5.13
CA THR A 299 2.70 34.65 4.48
C THR A 299 1.55 34.73 3.48
N ASP A 300 0.88 35.90 3.51
CA ASP A 300 -0.40 36.29 2.92
C ASP A 300 -0.40 36.38 1.38
N ALA A 301 0.09 35.38 0.65
CA ALA A 301 -0.06 35.36 -0.80
C ALA A 301 -1.43 34.76 -1.18
N LEU A 302 -2.31 35.65 -1.67
CA LEU A 302 -3.58 35.38 -2.37
C LEU A 302 -4.62 34.57 -1.59
N GLU A 303 -5.32 35.23 -0.67
CA GLU A 303 -6.63 34.85 -0.10
C GLU A 303 -6.79 33.41 0.45
N ALA A 304 -5.72 32.63 0.57
CA ALA A 304 -5.73 31.33 1.21
C ALA A 304 -5.86 31.49 2.73
N PRO A 305 -6.63 30.62 3.41
CA PRO A 305 -6.94 30.79 4.82
C PRO A 305 -5.66 30.82 5.66
N THR A 306 -5.36 32.00 6.21
CA THR A 306 -4.27 32.32 7.16
C THR A 306 -3.67 31.11 7.88
N PHE A 307 -2.53 30.61 7.38
CA PHE A 307 -1.76 29.55 8.04
C PHE A 307 -0.99 30.16 9.22
N ASN A 308 -1.61 30.17 10.40
CA ASN A 308 -1.16 30.97 11.55
C ASN A 308 -0.01 30.37 12.39
N ALA A 309 0.83 29.48 11.84
CA ALA A 309 1.98 28.94 12.58
C ALA A 309 3.25 28.93 11.72
N ALA A 310 3.95 30.06 11.68
CA ALA A 310 5.32 30.11 11.18
C ALA A 310 6.17 29.01 11.86
N GLY A 311 6.97 28.28 11.07
CA GLY A 311 7.81 27.17 11.52
C GLY A 311 7.15 25.78 11.44
N VAL A 312 5.95 25.66 10.87
CA VAL A 312 5.33 24.37 10.55
C VAL A 312 5.37 24.14 9.05
N GLU A 313 6.04 23.07 8.63
CA GLU A 313 6.12 22.63 7.24
C GLU A 313 4.73 22.25 6.70
N HIS A 314 4.35 22.81 5.55
CA HIS A 314 3.04 22.60 4.93
C HIS A 314 3.10 22.70 3.40
N PHE A 315 2.10 22.10 2.74
CA PHE A 315 1.85 22.21 1.31
C PHE A 315 1.37 23.62 0.94
N ALA A 316 2.02 24.28 -0.02
CA ALA A 316 1.85 25.72 -0.26
C ALA A 316 1.51 26.09 -1.70
N ALA A 317 1.95 25.29 -2.68
CA ALA A 317 1.64 25.51 -4.07
C ALA A 317 1.79 24.25 -4.91
N TRP A 318 1.08 24.20 -6.03
CA TRP A 318 1.31 23.25 -7.10
C TRP A 318 1.44 24.01 -8.42
N GLN A 319 2.21 23.47 -9.36
CA GLN A 319 2.07 23.81 -10.78
C GLN A 319 2.23 22.57 -11.65
N ILE A 320 1.66 22.67 -12.83
CA ILE A 320 1.87 21.71 -13.91
C ILE A 320 2.38 22.43 -15.14
N ASN A 321 3.26 21.76 -15.87
CA ASN A 321 3.69 22.19 -17.19
C ASN A 321 2.91 21.38 -18.25
N LEU A 322 2.28 22.07 -19.19
CA LEU A 322 1.65 21.45 -20.35
C LEU A 322 2.71 21.25 -21.44
N THR A 323 2.80 20.06 -22.02
CA THR A 323 3.80 19.75 -23.04
C THR A 323 3.42 20.38 -24.39
N ALA A 324 4.42 20.88 -25.12
CA ALA A 324 4.21 21.45 -26.47
C ALA A 324 3.77 20.39 -27.49
N ASP A 325 4.14 19.11 -27.26
CA ASP A 325 3.92 17.99 -28.18
C ASP A 325 2.73 17.09 -27.82
N GLY A 326 2.02 17.36 -26.71
CA GLY A 326 0.77 16.68 -26.35
C GLY A 326 0.90 15.20 -25.93
N GLU A 327 2.11 14.66 -25.74
CA GLU A 327 2.26 13.38 -25.05
C GLU A 327 2.08 13.61 -23.55
N GLN A 328 1.01 13.03 -23.02
CA GLN A 328 0.67 13.01 -21.60
C GLN A 328 1.35 11.82 -20.94
N THR A 329 2.21 12.04 -19.94
CA THR A 329 2.72 10.92 -19.11
C THR A 329 1.95 10.75 -17.80
N LEU A 330 1.23 11.78 -17.34
CA LEU A 330 0.37 11.73 -16.15
C LEU A 330 -1.15 11.81 -16.49
N PRO A 331 -1.82 10.67 -16.78
CA PRO A 331 -3.23 10.64 -17.21
C PRO A 331 -4.27 11.00 -16.14
N ALA A 332 -3.83 11.37 -14.93
CA ALA A 332 -4.69 11.51 -13.76
C ALA A 332 -4.70 12.94 -13.19
N LEU A 333 -4.44 13.98 -14.00
CA LEU A 333 -4.46 15.38 -13.55
C LEU A 333 -5.45 16.18 -14.39
N ALA A 334 -6.40 16.86 -13.74
CA ALA A 334 -7.37 17.73 -14.42
C ALA A 334 -7.78 18.92 -13.56
N THR A 335 -8.13 20.05 -14.15
CA THR A 335 -8.83 21.13 -13.43
C THR A 335 -10.32 20.79 -13.27
N PRO A 336 -11.06 21.41 -12.33
CA PRO A 336 -12.52 21.27 -12.24
C PRO A 336 -13.27 21.58 -13.54
N SER A 337 -12.68 22.43 -14.40
CA SER A 337 -13.21 22.79 -15.70
C SER A 337 -12.88 21.79 -16.81
N GLY A 338 -12.13 20.72 -16.49
CA GLY A 338 -11.81 19.62 -17.39
C GLY A 338 -10.57 19.84 -18.27
N LEU A 339 -9.66 20.76 -17.90
CA LEU A 339 -8.37 20.91 -18.56
C LEU A 339 -7.38 19.88 -18.00
N HIS A 340 -6.71 19.10 -18.86
CA HIS A 340 -5.80 18.03 -18.49
C HIS A 340 -4.34 18.37 -18.79
N VAL A 341 -3.41 17.65 -18.17
CA VAL A 341 -2.00 17.66 -18.60
C VAL A 341 -1.90 17.11 -20.02
N GLY A 342 -1.32 17.90 -20.93
CA GLY A 342 -1.21 17.58 -22.36
C GLY A 342 -2.19 18.35 -23.27
N ASP A 343 -3.19 19.04 -22.70
CA ASP A 343 -4.05 19.95 -23.46
C ASP A 343 -3.25 21.17 -23.94
N SER A 344 -3.66 21.74 -25.07
CA SER A 344 -2.97 22.86 -25.72
C SER A 344 -3.28 24.23 -25.08
N ALA A 345 -2.42 25.21 -25.36
CA ALA A 345 -2.66 26.62 -25.01
C ALA A 345 -4.03 27.14 -25.50
N ALA A 346 -4.45 26.70 -26.68
CA ALA A 346 -5.72 27.09 -27.28
C ALA A 346 -6.91 26.52 -26.50
N GLU A 347 -6.81 25.27 -26.02
CA GLU A 347 -7.83 24.64 -25.17
C GLU A 347 -7.92 25.32 -23.80
N ALA A 348 -6.78 25.63 -23.18
CA ALA A 348 -6.74 26.42 -21.95
C ALA A 348 -7.38 27.81 -22.14
N THR A 349 -7.11 28.48 -23.26
CA THR A 349 -7.74 29.78 -23.60
C THR A 349 -9.26 29.65 -23.75
N ALA A 350 -9.74 28.57 -24.37
CA ALA A 350 -11.16 28.37 -24.59
C ALA A 350 -11.94 28.14 -23.28
N ILE A 351 -11.27 27.61 -22.26
CA ILE A 351 -11.84 27.39 -20.93
C ILE A 351 -11.74 28.65 -20.06
N TYR A 352 -10.65 29.41 -20.18
CA TYR A 352 -10.31 30.54 -19.31
C TYR A 352 -10.10 31.84 -20.10
N ASP A 353 -11.21 32.57 -20.33
CA ASP A 353 -11.31 33.71 -21.26
C ASP A 353 -10.70 35.04 -20.70
N ASP A 354 -10.38 35.10 -19.40
CA ASP A 354 -9.92 36.32 -18.71
C ASP A 354 -8.38 36.39 -18.59
N ARG A 355 -7.70 36.80 -19.66
CA ARG A 355 -6.23 36.98 -19.71
C ARG A 355 -5.80 38.41 -19.36
N VAL A 356 -4.82 38.55 -18.47
CA VAL A 356 -4.14 39.80 -18.08
C VAL A 356 -2.64 39.68 -18.38
N ALA A 357 -2.06 40.61 -19.14
CA ALA A 357 -0.61 40.61 -19.34
C ALA A 357 0.10 41.11 -18.06
N ILE A 358 1.03 40.32 -17.52
CA ILE A 358 1.90 40.67 -16.38
C ILE A 358 3.36 40.48 -16.83
N ASP A 359 4.15 41.56 -16.84
CA ASP A 359 5.59 41.55 -17.13
C ASP A 359 6.02 40.79 -18.40
N GLY A 360 5.24 40.89 -19.48
CA GLY A 360 5.53 40.24 -20.76
C GLY A 360 5.10 38.77 -20.84
N THR A 361 4.57 38.23 -19.75
CA THR A 361 3.90 36.93 -19.69
C THR A 361 2.39 37.17 -19.79
N THR A 362 1.69 36.45 -20.66
CA THR A 362 0.22 36.46 -20.66
C THR A 362 -0.25 35.59 -19.50
N VAL A 363 -0.91 36.19 -18.51
CA VAL A 363 -1.37 35.47 -17.31
C VAL A 363 -2.88 35.58 -17.16
N SER A 364 -3.62 34.47 -17.13
CA SER A 364 -5.03 34.51 -16.67
C SER A 364 -5.12 34.05 -15.22
N ILE A 365 -6.00 34.68 -14.46
CA ILE A 365 -6.41 34.17 -13.14
C ILE A 365 -7.85 33.74 -13.29
N ALA A 366 -8.08 32.43 -13.20
CA ALA A 366 -9.43 31.88 -13.22
C ALA A 366 -9.60 30.94 -12.03
N ASP A 367 -10.65 31.18 -11.26
CA ASP A 367 -10.97 30.43 -10.04
C ASP A 367 -9.83 30.35 -9.01
N GLY A 368 -8.83 31.25 -9.05
CA GLY A 368 -7.64 31.23 -8.18
C GLY A 368 -6.48 30.35 -8.69
N VAL A 369 -6.60 29.85 -9.92
CA VAL A 369 -5.51 29.22 -10.68
C VAL A 369 -4.91 30.28 -11.62
N ILE A 370 -3.59 30.41 -11.56
CA ILE A 370 -2.77 31.24 -12.42
C ILE A 370 -2.37 30.40 -13.64
N ILE A 371 -2.64 30.90 -14.84
CA ILE A 371 -2.22 30.28 -16.10
C ILE A 371 -1.19 31.19 -16.71
N GLY A 372 -0.01 30.71 -17.05
CA GLY A 372 0.99 31.50 -17.75
C GLY A 372 1.47 30.82 -19.02
N GLU A 373 2.00 31.64 -19.93
CA GLU A 373 2.59 31.21 -21.19
C GLU A 373 4.05 31.65 -21.25
N LEU A 374 4.96 30.72 -21.49
CA LEU A 374 6.39 30.98 -21.69
C LEU A 374 6.75 30.67 -23.14
N ASP A 375 7.23 31.68 -23.87
CA ASP A 375 7.78 31.48 -25.21
C ASP A 375 9.18 30.89 -25.11
N GLU A 376 9.33 29.61 -25.48
CA GLU A 376 10.61 28.94 -25.61
C GLU A 376 11.03 28.79 -27.08
N ALA A 377 12.30 28.42 -27.30
CA ALA A 377 12.85 28.25 -28.65
C ALA A 377 12.10 27.19 -29.48
N ASP A 378 11.49 26.20 -28.81
CA ASP A 378 10.82 25.05 -29.41
C ASP A 378 9.27 25.16 -29.36
N GLY A 379 8.72 26.24 -28.83
CA GLY A 379 7.27 26.48 -28.75
C GLY A 379 6.86 27.28 -27.53
N THR A 380 5.56 27.60 -27.44
CA THR A 380 5.00 28.23 -26.24
C THR A 380 4.61 27.13 -25.25
N ILE A 381 5.22 27.12 -24.07
CA ILE A 381 4.82 26.26 -22.95
C ILE A 381 3.71 26.97 -22.18
N VAL A 382 2.66 26.23 -21.83
CA VAL A 382 1.62 26.72 -20.93
C VAL A 382 1.77 26.03 -19.59
N TRP A 383 1.73 26.80 -18.52
CA TRP A 383 1.75 26.25 -17.16
C TRP A 383 0.51 26.71 -16.40
N LEU A 384 0.04 25.85 -15.51
CA LEU A 384 -1.02 26.16 -14.55
C LEU A 384 -0.43 26.08 -13.16
N ARG A 385 -0.71 27.07 -12.31
CA ARG A 385 -0.22 27.16 -10.93
C ARG A 385 -1.33 27.59 -9.99
N SER A 386 -1.31 27.11 -8.76
CA SER A 386 -1.97 27.80 -7.66
C SER A 386 -1.11 27.77 -6.40
N GLY A 387 -1.31 28.75 -5.52
CA GLY A 387 -0.60 28.88 -4.25
C GLY A 387 0.34 30.09 -4.15
N ALA A 388 1.10 30.14 -3.06
CA ALA A 388 1.93 31.28 -2.68
C ALA A 388 3.28 31.30 -3.41
N THR A 389 3.46 32.21 -4.36
CA THR A 389 4.73 32.52 -5.04
C THR A 389 5.65 33.40 -4.19
N LEU A 390 6.11 32.92 -3.03
CA LEU A 390 7.00 33.72 -2.17
C LEU A 390 8.38 33.12 -1.95
N CYS A 391 8.56 31.80 -2.11
CA CYS A 391 9.87 31.21 -1.99
C CYS A 391 10.54 31.19 -3.37
N THR A 392 11.44 32.12 -3.63
CA THR A 392 12.35 32.00 -4.79
C THR A 392 13.47 31.04 -4.42
N GLU A 393 13.78 30.11 -5.32
CA GLU A 393 15.02 29.34 -5.26
C GLU A 393 16.17 30.32 -5.01
N PRO A 394 17.07 30.06 -4.04
CA PRO A 394 18.20 30.95 -3.82
C PRO A 394 18.97 31.07 -5.12
N ASP A 395 19.11 32.30 -5.63
CA ASP A 395 19.80 32.55 -6.88
C ASP A 395 21.22 31.97 -6.77
N PRO A 396 21.58 30.93 -7.56
CA PRO A 396 22.89 30.30 -7.45
C PRO A 396 24.04 31.24 -7.88
N GLN A 397 23.76 32.50 -8.23
CA GLN A 397 24.71 33.45 -8.82
C GLN A 397 25.25 34.55 -7.89
N GLU A 398 24.85 34.70 -6.63
CA GLU A 398 25.40 35.77 -5.77
C GLU A 398 26.71 35.43 -5.01
N ASP A 399 27.31 34.25 -5.25
CA ASP A 399 28.61 33.87 -4.65
C ASP A 399 29.80 34.03 -5.63
N GLU A 400 29.69 34.95 -6.60
CA GLU A 400 30.86 35.44 -7.37
C GLU A 400 31.49 36.68 -6.71
N GLY A 401 32.14 36.48 -5.56
CA GLY A 401 33.33 37.23 -5.14
C GLY A 401 33.18 38.71 -4.72
N THR A 402 33.33 38.96 -3.42
CA THR A 402 33.96 40.20 -2.90
C THR A 402 35.12 39.92 -1.98
#